data_AF-A0A086QXK1-F1
#
_entry.id   AF-A0A086QXK1-F1
#
_cell.length_a   1.000
_cell.length_b   1.000
_cell.length_c   1.000
_cell.angle_alpha   90.00
_cell.angle_beta   90.00
_cell.angle_gamma   90.00
#
_symmetry.space_group_name_H-M   'P 1'
#
loop_
_entity.id
_entity.type
_entity.pdbx_description
1 polymer ?
#
loop_
_entity_poly.entity_id
_entity_poly.type
_entity_poly.pdbx_seq_one_letter_code
_entity_poly.pdbx_strand_id
1 'polypeptide(L)'
;MANATEKASPAGKKDHKEKLAPVPKPNDKEFKDRIEAETRAIDELKAKINDLQQRITSVVGGRDEYNRKKQEMRSRLDELQAQMDKYEAERKRLTEAIDSRQKEGWEMKQNVQDMKRKLGFSSTEEIDKRIAALEHSMMTSTLTLKEEKKLLDQIKQLKHNKPLVGKFAGLEAGASSFEETSVYPLRAMLDEARTKLLELRALKREEQEKYFALVKQRQEATAPGRELIEERDRLSKQMSEHMIKRREIQDEYKKENWKYQAFLAQQRQERNEKMREERARRQIEQERANLERQLEMVDEEPVDGELILLTQTIAYVQKIMDEHNQTQDGSPGTEQKKTPEA
;
A
#
# COMPACT_ATOMS: atom_id res chain seq x y z
N MET A 1 -55.90 -10.19 -29.73
CA MET A 1 -57.04 -11.01 -30.20
C MET A 1 -56.58 -12.45 -30.21
N ALA A 2 -57.25 -13.30 -29.42
CA ALA A 2 -57.23 -14.77 -29.48
C ALA A 2 -55.90 -15.48 -29.14
N ASN A 3 -55.84 -16.54 -28.33
CA ASN A 3 -56.84 -17.19 -27.50
C ASN A 3 -56.07 -17.99 -26.44
N ALA A 4 -56.50 -17.88 -25.19
CA ALA A 4 -56.11 -18.79 -24.13
C ALA A 4 -56.80 -20.14 -24.38
N THR A 5 -56.04 -21.22 -24.36
CA THR A 5 -56.60 -22.56 -24.18
C THR A 5 -55.70 -23.33 -23.23
N GLU A 6 -56.15 -23.38 -21.98
CA GLU A 6 -55.80 -24.40 -21.00
C GLU A 6 -55.96 -25.79 -21.61
N LYS A 7 -54.93 -26.64 -21.43
CA LYS A 7 -55.11 -28.09 -21.40
C LYS A 7 -54.44 -28.61 -20.14
N ALA A 8 -55.28 -29.16 -19.28
CA ALA A 8 -54.94 -29.82 -18.04
C ALA A 8 -53.99 -31.00 -18.26
N SER A 9 -52.94 -31.07 -17.44
CA SER A 9 -52.12 -32.27 -17.24
C SER A 9 -52.62 -33.00 -15.98
N PRO A 10 -52.76 -34.34 -16.02
CA PRO A 10 -53.30 -35.11 -14.91
C PRO A 10 -52.27 -35.23 -13.77
N ALA A 11 -52.80 -35.16 -12.55
CA ALA A 11 -52.09 -35.42 -11.31
C ALA A 11 -51.58 -36.88 -11.23
N GLY A 12 -50.42 -37.06 -10.59
CA GLY A 12 -50.14 -38.28 -9.84
C GLY A 12 -48.90 -39.06 -10.23
N LYS A 13 -47.74 -38.65 -9.73
CA LYS A 13 -46.76 -39.57 -9.12
C LYS A 13 -46.23 -38.93 -7.85
N LYS A 14 -46.57 -39.55 -6.71
CA LYS A 14 -46.03 -39.23 -5.39
C LYS A 14 -44.58 -39.70 -5.38
N ASP A 15 -43.65 -38.77 -5.52
CA ASP A 15 -42.24 -39.07 -5.25
C ASP A 15 -42.10 -39.40 -3.76
N HIS A 16 -41.74 -40.65 -3.48
CA HIS A 16 -41.28 -41.06 -2.16
C HIS A 16 -40.05 -40.21 -1.81
N LYS A 17 -40.24 -39.13 -1.04
CA LYS A 17 -39.13 -38.42 -0.38
C LYS A 17 -38.43 -39.42 0.53
N GLU A 18 -37.20 -39.79 0.15
CA GLU A 18 -36.29 -40.55 1.00
C GLU A 18 -36.24 -39.92 2.39
N LYS A 19 -36.61 -40.72 3.41
CA LYS A 19 -36.47 -40.31 4.81
C LYS A 19 -34.99 -40.19 5.11
N LEU A 20 -34.53 -38.96 5.36
CA LEU A 20 -33.16 -38.73 5.83
C LEU A 20 -32.90 -39.52 7.11
N ALA A 21 -31.78 -40.23 7.16
CA ALA A 21 -31.38 -41.05 8.29
C ALA A 21 -31.26 -40.20 9.57
N PRO A 22 -31.51 -40.77 10.77
CA PRO A 22 -31.35 -40.07 12.04
C PRO A 22 -29.94 -39.50 12.17
N VAL A 23 -29.83 -38.17 12.13
CA VAL A 23 -28.55 -37.49 12.36
C VAL A 23 -28.37 -37.29 13.86
N PRO A 24 -27.26 -37.74 14.47
CA PRO A 24 -27.00 -37.51 15.88
C PRO A 24 -26.84 -36.01 16.18
N LYS A 25 -27.23 -35.58 17.38
CA LYS A 25 -27.01 -34.20 17.83
C LYS A 25 -25.50 -33.92 17.90
N PRO A 26 -25.00 -32.82 17.32
CA PRO A 26 -23.60 -32.44 17.46
C PRO A 26 -23.20 -32.32 18.94
N ASN A 27 -22.00 -32.80 19.30
CA ASN A 27 -21.52 -32.72 20.67
C ASN A 27 -21.05 -31.29 20.99
N ASP A 28 -22.00 -30.43 21.36
CA ASP A 28 -21.79 -29.01 21.62
C ASP A 28 -20.63 -28.72 22.59
N LYS A 29 -20.37 -29.63 23.56
CA LYS A 29 -19.32 -29.45 24.56
C LYS A 29 -17.92 -29.64 23.96
N GLU A 30 -17.72 -30.71 23.19
CA GLU A 30 -16.42 -31.00 22.57
C GLU A 30 -16.02 -29.94 21.54
N PHE A 31 -16.97 -29.44 20.73
CA PHE A 31 -16.68 -28.35 19.80
C PHE A 31 -16.35 -27.04 20.51
N LYS A 32 -17.03 -26.73 21.63
CA LYS A 32 -16.70 -25.55 22.46
C LYS A 32 -15.31 -25.69 23.07
N ASP A 33 -14.99 -26.82 23.68
CA ASP A 33 -13.68 -27.08 24.29
C ASP A 33 -12.55 -26.96 23.25
N ARG A 34 -12.75 -27.48 22.03
CA ARG A 34 -11.80 -27.34 20.91
C ARG A 34 -11.64 -25.89 20.44
N ILE A 35 -12.74 -25.13 20.32
CA ILE A 35 -12.71 -23.71 19.94
C ILE A 35 -12.01 -22.87 21.03
N GLU A 36 -12.26 -23.17 22.30
CA GLU A 36 -11.62 -22.50 23.43
C GLU A 36 -10.12 -22.79 23.48
N ALA A 37 -9.69 -24.04 23.24
CA ALA A 37 -8.28 -24.40 23.18
C ALA A 37 -7.53 -23.61 22.08
N GLU A 38 -8.09 -23.54 20.86
CA GLU A 38 -7.53 -22.76 19.77
C GLU A 38 -7.56 -21.25 20.06
N THR A 39 -8.60 -20.77 20.74
CA THR A 39 -8.70 -19.35 21.13
C THR A 39 -7.64 -18.97 22.16
N ARG A 40 -7.39 -19.81 23.17
CA ARG A 40 -6.30 -19.59 24.14
C ARG A 40 -4.93 -19.55 23.46
N ALA A 41 -4.66 -20.47 22.52
CA ALA A 41 -3.42 -20.47 21.76
C ALA A 41 -3.24 -19.19 20.92
N ILE A 42 -4.31 -18.68 20.29
CA ILE A 42 -4.30 -17.41 19.57
C ILE A 42 -4.00 -16.24 20.52
N ASP A 43 -4.64 -16.19 21.69
CA ASP A 43 -4.46 -15.10 22.65
C ASP A 43 -3.03 -15.06 23.22
N GLU A 44 -2.45 -16.22 23.52
CA GLU A 44 -1.05 -16.34 23.92
C GLU A 44 -0.07 -15.87 22.84
N LEU A 45 -0.29 -16.29 21.58
CA LEU A 45 0.54 -15.85 20.45
C LEU A 45 0.38 -14.35 20.19
N LYS A 46 -0.84 -13.82 20.31
CA LYS A 46 -1.13 -12.39 20.17
C LYS A 46 -0.41 -11.57 21.24
N ALA A 47 -0.38 -12.03 22.48
CA ALA A 47 0.38 -11.38 23.56
C ALA A 47 1.89 -11.33 23.25
N LYS A 48 2.47 -12.45 22.79
CA LYS A 48 3.89 -12.52 22.38
C LYS A 48 4.20 -11.63 21.19
N ILE A 49 3.34 -11.60 20.17
CA ILE A 49 3.49 -10.71 19.01
C ILE A 49 3.44 -9.24 19.44
N ASN A 50 2.53 -8.87 20.35
CA ASN A 50 2.43 -7.51 20.84
C ASN A 50 3.68 -7.09 21.64
N ASP A 51 4.23 -7.97 22.49
CA ASP A 51 5.49 -7.71 23.21
C ASP A 51 6.67 -7.53 22.23
N LEU A 52 6.81 -8.42 21.25
CA LEU A 52 7.82 -8.27 20.19
C LEU A 52 7.62 -6.98 19.39
N GLN A 53 6.39 -6.60 19.08
CA GLN A 53 6.09 -5.37 18.35
C GLN A 53 6.49 -4.12 19.14
N GLN A 54 6.28 -4.12 20.46
CA GLN A 54 6.75 -3.04 21.34
C GLN A 54 8.27 -2.97 21.36
N ARG A 55 8.96 -4.12 21.49
CA ARG A 55 10.43 -4.19 21.44
C ARG A 55 10.97 -3.70 20.08
N ILE A 56 10.37 -4.13 18.98
CA ILE A 56 10.72 -3.65 17.62
C ILE A 56 10.53 -2.15 17.52
N THR A 57 9.41 -1.61 18.02
CA THR A 57 9.14 -0.16 17.97
C THR A 57 10.16 0.63 18.78
N SER A 58 10.58 0.14 19.94
CA SER A 58 11.62 0.77 20.75
C SER A 58 13.01 0.72 20.08
N VAL A 59 13.35 -0.40 19.45
CA VAL A 59 14.65 -0.60 18.76
C VAL A 59 14.72 0.17 17.44
N VAL A 60 13.62 0.17 16.68
CA VAL A 60 13.52 0.81 15.35
C VAL A 60 13.03 2.27 15.46
N GLY A 61 12.62 2.70 16.66
CA GLY A 61 12.22 4.07 16.97
C GLY A 61 13.29 5.12 16.62
N GLY A 62 12.86 6.37 16.45
CA GLY A 62 13.78 7.47 16.11
C GLY A 62 14.36 7.43 14.69
N ARG A 63 13.74 6.66 13.77
CA ARG A 63 14.14 6.59 12.35
C ARG A 63 14.13 7.96 11.68
N ASP A 64 13.12 8.78 11.96
CA ASP A 64 12.96 10.10 11.33
C ASP A 64 14.01 11.09 11.80
N GLU A 65 14.30 11.11 13.11
CA GLU A 65 15.37 11.94 13.66
C GLU A 65 16.75 11.50 13.15
N TYR A 66 17.01 10.20 13.10
CA TYR A 66 18.23 9.64 12.51
C TYR A 66 18.36 10.01 11.03
N ASN A 67 17.28 9.88 10.25
CA ASN A 67 17.28 10.23 8.83
C ASN A 67 17.54 11.72 8.62
N ARG A 68 16.94 12.58 9.46
CA ARG A 68 17.19 14.03 9.43
C ARG A 68 18.65 14.34 9.74
N LYS A 69 19.22 13.79 10.83
CA LYS A 69 20.64 13.97 11.18
C LYS A 69 21.58 13.45 10.09
N LYS A 70 21.27 12.29 9.52
CA LYS A 70 22.02 11.69 8.41
C LYS A 70 21.99 12.58 7.16
N GLN A 71 20.82 13.12 6.83
CA GLN A 71 20.68 14.03 5.69
C GLN A 71 21.43 15.33 5.93
N GLU A 72 21.34 15.91 7.13
CA GLU A 72 22.06 17.12 7.50
C GLU A 72 23.59 16.93 7.39
N MET A 73 24.14 15.85 7.96
CA MET A 73 25.57 15.55 7.83
C MET A 73 25.98 15.32 6.37
N ARG A 74 25.12 14.68 5.57
CA ARG A 74 25.38 14.49 4.14
C ARG A 74 25.40 15.83 3.39
N SER A 75 24.45 16.71 3.65
CA SER A 75 24.44 18.06 3.09
C SER A 75 25.71 18.84 3.46
N ARG A 76 26.16 18.75 4.72
CA ARG A 76 27.43 19.37 5.15
C ARG A 76 28.64 18.80 4.42
N LEU A 77 28.69 17.48 4.22
CA LEU A 77 29.76 16.84 3.44
C LEU A 77 29.75 17.28 1.97
N ASP A 78 28.56 17.43 1.37
CA ASP A 78 28.39 17.91 0.00
C ASP A 78 28.79 19.41 -0.11
N GLU A 79 28.45 20.23 0.88
CA GLU A 79 28.87 21.63 0.98
C GLU A 79 30.40 21.76 1.12
N LEU A 80 31.02 20.95 1.98
CA LEU A 80 32.48 20.91 2.13
C LEU A 80 33.16 20.45 0.84
N GLN A 81 32.59 19.46 0.14
CA GLN A 81 33.09 19.04 -1.17
C GLN A 81 32.99 20.17 -2.20
N ALA A 82 31.86 20.87 -2.27
CA ALA A 82 31.69 22.00 -3.17
C ALA A 82 32.67 23.15 -2.87
N GLN A 83 32.98 23.40 -1.59
CA GLN A 83 34.02 24.37 -1.21
C GLN A 83 35.41 23.90 -1.63
N MET A 84 35.74 22.61 -1.43
CA MET A 84 37.00 22.03 -1.90
C MET A 84 37.16 22.16 -3.41
N ASP A 85 36.11 21.87 -4.18
CA ASP A 85 36.15 21.96 -5.65
C ASP A 85 36.38 23.40 -6.13
N LYS A 86 35.80 24.40 -5.43
CA LYS A 86 36.06 25.82 -5.70
C LYS A 86 37.53 26.18 -5.49
N TYR A 87 38.11 25.82 -4.34
CA TYR A 87 39.52 26.12 -4.06
C TYR A 87 40.48 25.29 -4.93
N GLU A 88 40.10 24.08 -5.35
CA GLU A 88 40.90 23.29 -6.30
C GLU A 88 40.87 23.91 -7.70
N ALA A 89 39.73 24.44 -8.14
CA ALA A 89 39.63 25.20 -9.38
C ALA A 89 40.43 26.50 -9.32
N GLU A 90 40.37 27.24 -8.21
CA GLU A 90 41.19 28.43 -7.96
C GLU A 90 42.69 28.10 -7.96
N ARG A 91 43.10 27.03 -7.28
CA ARG A 91 44.48 26.53 -7.27
C ARG A 91 44.99 26.23 -8.67
N LYS A 92 44.19 25.56 -9.51
CA LYS A 92 44.54 25.29 -10.92
C LYS A 92 44.70 26.59 -11.72
N ARG A 93 43.72 27.48 -11.62
CA ARG A 93 43.75 28.79 -12.30
C ARG A 93 44.97 29.62 -11.89
N LEU A 94 45.29 29.68 -10.60
CA LEU A 94 46.46 30.40 -10.08
C LEU A 94 47.76 29.77 -10.58
N THR A 95 47.83 28.43 -10.63
CA THR A 95 49.00 27.72 -11.14
C THR A 95 49.22 28.03 -12.63
N GLU A 96 48.17 27.96 -13.44
CA GLU A 96 48.22 28.31 -14.87
C GLU A 96 48.60 29.79 -15.08
N ALA A 97 48.07 30.70 -14.25
CA ALA A 97 48.41 32.11 -14.29
C ALA A 97 49.89 32.36 -13.93
N ILE A 98 50.42 31.67 -12.91
CA ILE A 98 51.84 31.72 -12.53
C ILE A 98 52.70 31.23 -13.69
N ASP A 99 52.40 30.07 -14.26
CA ASP A 99 53.17 29.49 -15.36
C ASP A 99 53.18 30.43 -16.58
N SER A 100 52.03 31.03 -16.90
CA SER A 100 51.91 32.01 -17.99
C SER A 100 52.75 33.27 -17.73
N ARG A 101 52.65 33.85 -16.52
CA ARG A 101 53.42 35.06 -16.17
C ARG A 101 54.91 34.76 -16.11
N GLN A 102 55.31 33.59 -15.61
CA GLN A 102 56.71 33.20 -15.61
C GLN A 102 57.29 33.07 -17.02
N LYS A 103 56.52 32.52 -17.96
CA LYS A 103 56.92 32.49 -19.38
C LYS A 103 57.08 33.89 -19.95
N GLU A 104 56.11 34.79 -19.71
CA GLU A 104 56.19 36.19 -20.13
C GLU A 104 57.43 36.90 -19.55
N GLY A 105 57.68 36.72 -18.25
CA GLY A 105 58.87 37.27 -17.60
C GLY A 105 60.18 36.70 -18.15
N TRP A 106 60.21 35.41 -18.50
CA TRP A 106 61.36 34.78 -19.15
C TRP A 106 61.59 35.31 -20.56
N GLU A 107 60.55 35.44 -21.37
CA GLU A 107 60.60 36.05 -22.71
C GLU A 107 61.05 37.51 -22.64
N MET A 108 60.56 38.27 -21.66
CA MET A 108 60.97 39.66 -21.43
C MET A 108 62.46 39.74 -21.06
N LYS A 109 62.94 38.88 -20.14
CA LYS A 109 64.37 38.79 -19.77
C LYS A 109 65.22 38.38 -20.98
N GLN A 110 64.76 37.44 -21.80
CA GLN A 110 65.46 37.01 -23.01
C GLN A 110 65.52 38.14 -24.06
N ASN A 111 64.40 38.82 -24.32
CA ASN A 111 64.34 39.96 -25.23
C ASN A 111 65.28 41.09 -24.78
N VAL A 112 65.33 41.37 -23.47
CA VAL A 112 66.28 42.31 -22.88
C VAL A 112 67.71 41.81 -23.11
N GLN A 113 68.02 40.54 -22.86
CA GLN A 113 69.36 40.01 -23.09
C GLN A 113 69.79 40.09 -24.57
N ASP A 114 68.88 39.81 -25.51
CA ASP A 114 69.13 39.90 -26.94
C ASP A 114 69.30 41.35 -27.42
N MET A 115 68.51 42.28 -26.89
CA MET A 115 68.69 43.72 -27.14
C MET A 115 70.02 44.21 -26.59
N LYS A 116 70.43 43.77 -25.40
CA LYS A 116 71.73 44.08 -24.81
C LYS A 116 72.89 43.64 -25.70
N ARG A 117 72.81 42.40 -26.22
CA ARG A 117 73.79 41.85 -27.18
C ARG A 117 73.86 42.65 -28.48
N LYS A 118 72.71 43.11 -29.01
CA LYS A 118 72.64 43.91 -30.25
C LYS A 118 73.13 45.35 -30.08
N LEU A 119 72.84 45.98 -28.94
CA LEU A 119 73.19 47.38 -28.69
C LEU A 119 74.67 47.56 -28.34
N GLY A 120 75.31 46.57 -27.69
CA GLY A 120 76.75 46.55 -27.44
C GLY A 120 77.29 47.61 -26.47
N PHE A 121 76.45 48.54 -26.00
CA PHE A 121 76.75 49.57 -25.00
C PHE A 121 75.83 49.40 -23.80
N SER A 122 76.39 49.58 -22.61
CA SER A 122 75.72 49.29 -21.33
C SER A 122 74.92 50.49 -20.82
N SER A 123 75.34 51.71 -21.14
CA SER A 123 74.72 52.93 -20.63
C SER A 123 74.78 54.10 -21.63
N THR A 124 73.90 55.09 -21.42
CA THR A 124 73.89 56.34 -22.19
C THR A 124 75.18 57.14 -22.00
N GLU A 125 75.77 57.07 -20.81
CA GLU A 125 77.03 57.75 -20.46
C GLU A 125 78.22 57.11 -21.19
N GLU A 126 78.22 55.79 -21.40
CA GLU A 126 79.24 55.12 -22.22
C GLU A 126 79.19 55.58 -23.68
N ILE A 127 78.00 55.74 -24.23
CA ILE A 127 77.81 56.27 -25.59
C ILE A 127 78.34 57.70 -25.67
N ASP A 128 78.02 58.56 -24.70
CA ASP A 128 78.46 59.96 -24.69
C ASP A 128 79.99 60.07 -24.55
N LYS A 129 80.61 59.26 -23.69
CA LYS A 129 82.07 59.19 -23.58
C LYS A 129 82.71 58.74 -24.89
N ARG A 130 82.11 57.77 -25.58
CA ARG A 130 82.64 57.29 -26.87
C ARG A 130 82.50 58.34 -27.97
N ILE A 131 81.38 59.06 -28.03
CA ILE A 131 81.18 60.18 -28.94
C ILE A 131 82.23 61.26 -28.68
N ALA A 132 82.43 61.67 -27.43
CA ALA A 132 83.42 62.68 -27.06
C ALA A 132 84.86 62.27 -27.44
N ALA A 133 85.22 60.99 -27.26
CA ALA A 133 86.51 60.47 -27.66
C ALA A 133 86.72 60.49 -29.19
N LEU A 134 85.68 60.16 -29.96
CA LEU A 134 85.72 60.21 -31.43
C LEU A 134 85.80 61.66 -31.95
N GLU A 135 85.02 62.57 -31.36
CA GLU A 135 85.05 64.01 -31.68
C GLU A 135 86.42 64.62 -31.36
N HIS A 136 87.01 64.28 -30.20
CA HIS A 136 88.37 64.70 -29.84
C HIS A 136 89.43 64.13 -30.81
N SER A 137 89.33 62.86 -31.19
CA SER A 137 90.25 62.24 -32.15
C SER A 137 90.17 62.92 -33.52
N MET A 138 88.98 63.29 -33.99
CA MET A 138 88.80 64.07 -35.22
C MET A 138 89.44 65.45 -35.15
N MET A 139 89.35 66.14 -34.01
CA MET A 139 89.88 67.51 -33.86
C MET A 139 91.41 67.55 -33.74
N THR A 140 92.04 66.49 -33.23
CA THR A 140 93.46 66.49 -32.85
C THR A 140 94.36 65.67 -33.76
N SER A 141 93.79 64.84 -34.63
CA SER A 141 94.55 63.94 -35.51
C SER A 141 94.50 64.37 -36.97
N THR A 142 95.59 64.17 -37.71
CA THR A 142 95.61 64.36 -39.17
C THR A 142 95.03 63.12 -39.84
N LEU A 143 93.77 63.18 -40.28
CA LEU A 143 93.03 62.06 -40.86
C LEU A 143 92.87 62.22 -42.37
N THR A 144 92.81 61.12 -43.10
CA THR A 144 92.37 61.15 -44.49
C THR A 144 90.86 61.39 -44.57
N LEU A 145 90.38 61.99 -45.66
CA LEU A 145 88.95 62.26 -45.89
C LEU A 145 88.06 61.01 -45.75
N LYS A 146 88.61 59.82 -46.05
CA LYS A 146 87.93 58.53 -45.91
C LYS A 146 87.78 58.10 -44.44
N GLU A 147 88.79 58.37 -43.63
CA GLU A 147 88.78 58.06 -42.18
C GLU A 147 87.90 59.02 -41.42
N GLU A 148 87.96 60.31 -41.73
CA GLU A 148 87.09 61.33 -41.13
C GLU A 148 85.61 61.04 -41.39
N LYS A 149 85.27 60.65 -42.64
CA LYS A 149 83.92 60.20 -42.99
C LYS A 149 83.49 58.97 -42.19
N LYS A 150 84.40 58.01 -41.98
CA LYS A 150 84.13 56.80 -41.18
C LYS A 150 83.86 57.13 -39.70
N LEU A 151 84.61 58.07 -39.12
CA LEU A 151 84.39 58.52 -37.74
C LEU A 151 83.06 59.29 -37.60
N LEU A 152 82.73 60.14 -38.58
CA LEU A 152 81.42 60.83 -38.63
C LEU A 152 80.25 59.85 -38.73
N ASP A 153 80.36 58.81 -39.56
CA ASP A 153 79.33 57.77 -39.68
C ASP A 153 79.16 57.01 -38.35
N GLN A 154 80.27 56.74 -37.64
CA GLN A 154 80.23 56.13 -36.30
C GLN A 154 79.55 57.03 -35.26
N ILE A 155 79.86 58.33 -35.23
CA ILE A 155 79.20 59.30 -34.33
C ILE A 155 77.70 59.36 -34.63
N LYS A 156 77.31 59.38 -35.91
CA LYS A 156 75.90 59.39 -36.31
C LYS A 156 75.16 58.12 -35.86
N GLN A 157 75.77 56.95 -36.00
CA GLN A 157 75.22 55.69 -35.51
C GLN A 157 75.08 55.69 -33.98
N LEU A 158 76.08 56.16 -33.25
CA LEU A 158 76.05 56.24 -31.78
C LEU A 158 74.96 57.21 -31.28
N LYS A 159 74.82 58.39 -31.92
CA LYS A 159 73.75 59.34 -31.60
C LYS A 159 72.36 58.76 -31.88
N HIS A 160 72.21 57.94 -32.92
CA HIS A 160 70.95 57.23 -33.21
C HIS A 160 70.64 56.11 -32.19
N ASN A 161 71.66 55.40 -31.70
CA ASN A 161 71.50 54.31 -30.74
C ASN A 161 71.27 54.78 -29.29
N LYS A 162 71.68 56.01 -28.94
CA LYS A 162 71.51 56.60 -27.60
C LYS A 162 70.06 56.51 -27.04
N PRO A 163 69.01 56.95 -27.75
CA PRO A 163 67.63 56.83 -27.25
C PRO A 163 67.16 55.37 -27.12
N LEU A 164 67.74 54.43 -27.88
CA LEU A 164 67.42 53.00 -27.78
C LEU A 164 67.97 52.40 -26.47
N VAL A 165 69.15 52.83 -26.03
CA VAL A 165 69.75 52.41 -24.74
C VAL A 165 68.96 52.94 -23.54
N GLY A 166 68.43 54.17 -23.61
CA GLY A 166 67.54 54.69 -22.56
C GLY A 166 66.24 53.90 -22.42
N LYS A 167 65.59 53.54 -23.54
CA LYS A 167 64.41 52.66 -23.54
C LYS A 167 64.75 51.25 -23.03
N PHE A 168 65.93 50.76 -23.37
CA PHE A 168 66.45 49.47 -22.93
C PHE A 168 66.62 49.40 -21.41
N ALA A 169 67.20 50.43 -20.78
CA ALA A 169 67.34 50.48 -19.32
C ALA A 169 65.99 50.40 -18.59
N GLY A 170 64.95 51.05 -19.13
CA GLY A 170 63.58 50.93 -18.61
C GLY A 170 63.00 49.51 -18.77
N LEU A 171 63.25 48.86 -19.90
CA LEU A 171 62.86 47.46 -20.14
C LEU A 171 63.61 46.49 -19.22
N GLU A 172 64.91 46.70 -18.95
CA GLU A 172 65.72 45.88 -18.04
C GLU A 172 65.24 45.98 -16.59
N ALA A 173 64.91 47.19 -16.13
CA ALA A 173 64.31 47.41 -14.82
C ALA A 173 62.92 46.76 -14.70
N GLY A 174 62.09 46.89 -15.73
CA GLY A 174 60.79 46.21 -15.83
C GLY A 174 60.91 44.69 -15.78
N ALA A 175 61.82 44.11 -16.56
CA ALA A 175 62.05 42.66 -16.61
C ALA A 175 62.60 42.09 -15.30
N SER A 176 63.42 42.87 -14.59
CA SER A 176 64.00 42.50 -13.30
C SER A 176 62.95 42.51 -12.18
N SER A 177 62.07 43.52 -12.16
CA SER A 177 60.98 43.65 -11.18
C SER A 177 59.71 42.87 -11.53
N PHE A 178 59.62 42.31 -12.74
CA PHE A 178 58.44 41.60 -13.23
C PHE A 178 58.05 40.40 -12.35
N GLU A 179 59.04 39.63 -11.90
CA GLU A 179 58.79 38.43 -11.09
C GLU A 179 58.21 38.79 -9.71
N GLU A 180 58.74 39.83 -9.08
CA GLU A 180 58.27 40.32 -7.78
C GLU A 180 56.89 40.97 -7.87
N THR A 181 56.61 41.71 -8.95
CA THR A 181 55.34 42.42 -9.12
C THR A 181 54.21 41.54 -9.65
N SER A 182 54.51 40.56 -10.51
CA SER A 182 53.49 39.76 -11.21
C SER A 182 53.38 38.32 -10.73
N VAL A 183 54.48 37.69 -10.28
CA VAL A 183 54.49 36.26 -9.93
C VAL A 183 54.35 36.05 -8.42
N TYR A 184 55.07 36.83 -7.60
CA TYR A 184 55.05 36.67 -6.15
C TYR A 184 53.64 36.82 -5.51
N PRO A 185 52.80 37.79 -5.90
CA PRO A 185 51.44 37.90 -5.36
C PRO A 185 50.59 36.68 -5.70
N LEU A 186 50.71 36.13 -6.91
CA LEU A 186 49.98 34.93 -7.32
C LEU A 186 50.42 33.69 -6.54
N ARG A 187 51.71 33.57 -6.20
CA ARG A 187 52.23 32.51 -5.34
C ARG A 187 51.67 32.59 -3.93
N ALA A 188 51.58 33.79 -3.36
CA ALA A 188 50.97 34.00 -2.05
C ALA A 188 49.49 33.57 -2.04
N MET A 189 48.72 33.96 -3.06
CA MET A 189 47.33 33.50 -3.22
C MET A 189 47.22 31.98 -3.37
N LEU A 190 48.16 31.36 -4.11
CA LEU A 190 48.20 29.92 -4.29
C LEU A 190 48.46 29.17 -2.98
N ASP A 191 49.34 29.68 -2.13
CA ASP A 191 49.65 29.09 -0.84
C ASP A 191 48.49 29.26 0.16
N GLU A 192 47.78 30.39 0.11
CA GLU A 192 46.53 30.57 0.86
C GLU A 192 45.46 29.56 0.42
N ALA A 193 45.25 29.42 -0.89
CA ALA A 193 44.30 28.46 -1.45
C ALA A 193 44.65 27.01 -1.05
N ARG A 194 45.95 26.66 -1.06
CA ARG A 194 46.44 25.34 -0.60
C ARG A 194 46.18 25.12 0.89
N THR A 195 46.39 26.14 1.71
CA THR A 195 46.16 26.07 3.17
C THR A 195 44.68 25.84 3.48
N LYS A 196 43.79 26.64 2.89
CA LYS A 196 42.34 26.45 3.03
C LYS A 196 41.88 25.08 2.56
N LEU A 197 42.49 24.57 1.48
CA LEU A 197 42.15 23.25 0.95
C LEU A 197 42.60 22.11 1.87
N LEU A 198 43.71 22.27 2.60
CA LEU A 198 44.13 21.34 3.66
C LEU A 198 43.18 21.36 4.85
N GLU A 199 42.76 22.56 5.29
CA GLU A 199 41.78 22.73 6.38
C GLU A 199 40.44 22.08 6.02
N LEU A 200 39.91 22.36 4.82
CA LEU A 200 38.66 21.75 4.34
C LEU A 200 38.76 20.22 4.22
N ARG A 201 39.91 19.68 3.82
CA ARG A 201 40.15 18.23 3.81
C ARG A 201 40.17 17.63 5.22
N ALA A 202 40.67 18.36 6.21
CA ALA A 202 40.65 17.91 7.60
C ALA A 202 39.21 17.93 8.16
N LEU A 203 38.49 19.03 7.96
CA LEU A 203 37.08 19.16 8.36
C LEU A 203 36.20 18.10 7.71
N LYS A 204 36.39 17.84 6.40
CA LYS A 204 35.64 16.79 5.69
C LYS A 204 35.91 15.41 6.28
N ARG A 205 37.16 15.08 6.63
CA ARG A 205 37.49 13.80 7.29
C ARG A 205 36.80 13.67 8.63
N GLU A 206 36.83 14.71 9.46
CA GLU A 206 36.16 14.71 10.76
C GLU A 206 34.64 14.52 10.63
N GLU A 207 33.98 15.25 9.71
CA GLU A 207 32.54 15.12 9.49
C GLU A 207 32.19 13.74 8.89
N GLN A 208 33.07 13.17 8.06
CA GLN A 208 32.89 11.83 7.49
C GLN A 208 33.02 10.75 8.56
N GLU A 209 33.95 10.89 9.52
CA GLU A 209 34.07 10.00 10.68
C GLU A 209 32.83 10.07 11.57
N LYS A 210 32.30 11.27 11.84
CA LYS A 210 31.03 11.45 12.57
C LYS A 210 29.86 10.80 11.84
N TYR A 211 29.79 10.98 10.52
CA TYR A 211 28.77 10.35 9.69
C TYR A 211 28.87 8.81 9.74
N PHE A 212 30.09 8.26 9.60
CA PHE A 212 30.31 6.82 9.66
C PHE A 212 29.96 6.25 11.04
N ALA A 213 30.35 6.94 12.12
CA ALA A 213 30.01 6.56 13.48
C ALA A 213 28.49 6.56 13.70
N LEU A 214 27.77 7.58 13.23
CA LEU A 214 26.31 7.66 13.31
C LEU A 214 25.64 6.48 12.57
N VAL A 215 26.10 6.17 11.36
CA VAL A 215 25.57 5.06 10.56
C VAL A 215 25.85 3.72 11.22
N LYS A 216 27.07 3.52 11.72
CA LYS A 216 27.48 2.29 12.42
C LYS A 216 26.67 2.09 13.70
N GLN A 217 26.54 3.12 14.53
CA GLN A 217 25.74 3.07 15.76
C GLN A 217 24.28 2.69 15.46
N ARG A 218 23.69 3.25 14.41
CA ARG A 218 22.32 2.89 14.01
C ARG A 218 22.23 1.46 13.47
N GLN A 219 23.22 1.02 12.71
CA GLN A 219 23.27 -0.35 12.20
C GLN A 219 23.35 -1.37 13.35
N GLU A 220 24.22 -1.13 14.33
CA GLU A 220 24.35 -1.96 15.53
C GLU A 220 23.08 -1.95 16.36
N ALA A 221 22.45 -0.78 16.56
CA ALA A 221 21.19 -0.67 17.27
C ALA A 221 20.04 -1.40 16.54
N THR A 222 20.01 -1.38 15.20
CA THR A 222 18.93 -1.99 14.40
C THR A 222 19.16 -3.47 14.09
N ALA A 223 20.40 -3.97 14.23
CA ALA A 223 20.75 -5.38 14.02
C ALA A 223 19.84 -6.37 14.79
N PRO A 224 19.63 -6.25 16.12
CA PRO A 224 18.71 -7.12 16.85
C PRO A 224 17.25 -6.93 16.42
N GLY A 225 16.90 -5.75 15.90
CA GLY A 225 15.57 -5.47 15.36
C GLY A 225 15.19 -6.39 14.20
N ARG A 226 16.17 -6.83 13.38
CA ARG A 226 15.90 -7.75 12.27
C ARG A 226 15.47 -9.14 12.76
N GLU A 227 16.19 -9.69 13.74
CA GLU A 227 15.86 -11.00 14.33
C GLU A 227 14.49 -10.96 15.02
N LEU A 228 14.19 -9.87 15.74
CA LEU A 228 12.88 -9.67 16.36
C LEU A 228 11.74 -9.61 15.33
N ILE A 229 11.97 -9.01 14.16
CA ILE A 229 10.99 -8.98 13.06
C ILE A 229 10.78 -10.39 12.49
N GLU A 230 11.84 -11.15 12.27
CA GLU A 230 11.75 -12.54 11.78
C GLU A 230 11.01 -13.44 12.77
N GLU A 231 11.25 -13.27 14.09
CA GLU A 231 10.51 -13.98 15.14
C GLU A 231 9.03 -13.59 15.18
N ARG A 232 8.71 -12.29 15.08
CA ARG A 232 7.33 -11.80 15.00
C ARG A 232 6.60 -12.35 13.79
N ASP A 233 7.25 -12.43 12.63
CA ASP A 233 6.66 -12.99 11.42
C ASP A 233 6.42 -14.49 11.56
N ARG A 234 7.32 -15.22 12.23
CA ARG A 234 7.13 -16.64 12.55
C ARG A 234 5.93 -16.86 13.47
N LEU A 235 5.81 -16.10 14.55
CA LEU A 235 4.66 -16.18 15.46
C LEU A 235 3.36 -15.76 14.78
N SER A 236 3.41 -14.77 13.88
CA SER A 236 2.25 -14.32 13.11
C SER A 236 1.74 -15.42 12.16
N LYS A 237 2.63 -16.19 11.54
CA LYS A 237 2.26 -17.37 10.75
C LYS A 237 1.58 -18.44 11.60
N GLN A 238 2.15 -18.78 12.77
CA GLN A 238 1.55 -19.73 13.71
C GLN A 238 0.16 -19.27 14.17
N MET A 239 0.00 -17.98 14.49
CA MET A 239 -1.29 -17.41 14.87
C MET A 239 -2.32 -17.55 13.73
N SER A 240 -1.91 -17.30 12.49
CA SER A 240 -2.77 -17.50 11.31
C SER A 240 -3.20 -18.95 11.14
N GLU A 241 -2.30 -19.92 11.38
CA GLU A 241 -2.64 -21.35 11.33
C GLU A 241 -3.68 -21.73 12.38
N HIS A 242 -3.52 -21.27 13.63
CA HIS A 242 -4.52 -21.48 14.69
C HIS A 242 -5.87 -20.80 14.38
N MET A 243 -5.85 -19.60 13.76
CA MET A 243 -7.08 -18.94 13.30
C MET A 243 -7.82 -19.74 12.22
N ILE A 244 -7.08 -20.35 11.29
CA ILE A 244 -7.65 -21.23 10.26
C ILE A 244 -8.26 -22.47 10.91
N LYS A 245 -7.53 -23.16 11.79
CA LYS A 245 -8.05 -24.34 12.53
C LYS A 245 -9.31 -24.01 13.32
N ARG A 246 -9.33 -22.88 14.05
CA ARG A 246 -10.54 -22.45 14.77
C ARG A 246 -11.72 -22.25 13.84
N ARG A 247 -11.49 -21.65 12.66
CA ARG A 247 -12.54 -21.45 11.65
C ARG A 247 -13.04 -22.77 11.08
N GLU A 248 -12.14 -23.71 10.78
CA GLU A 248 -12.50 -25.06 10.32
C GLU A 248 -13.40 -25.77 11.33
N ILE A 249 -13.05 -25.74 12.62
CA ILE A 249 -13.85 -26.34 13.71
C ILE A 249 -15.24 -25.68 13.81
N GLN A 250 -15.31 -24.36 13.65
CA GLN A 250 -16.60 -23.64 13.63
C GLN A 250 -17.45 -24.01 12.40
N ASP A 251 -16.81 -24.19 11.24
CA ASP A 251 -17.49 -24.54 10.00
C ASP A 251 -17.94 -26.02 10.02
N GLU A 252 -17.16 -26.92 10.61
CA GLU A 252 -17.56 -28.30 10.94
C GLU A 252 -18.81 -28.31 11.83
N TYR A 253 -18.77 -27.60 12.96
CA TYR A 253 -19.91 -27.50 13.88
C TYR A 253 -21.17 -26.96 13.19
N LYS A 254 -21.03 -25.90 12.37
CA LYS A 254 -22.16 -25.34 11.60
C LYS A 254 -22.73 -26.35 10.61
N LYS A 255 -21.88 -27.12 9.91
CA LYS A 255 -22.32 -28.15 8.95
C LYS A 255 -23.08 -29.26 9.67
N GLU A 256 -22.58 -29.75 10.80
CA GLU A 256 -23.25 -30.80 11.58
C GLU A 256 -24.56 -30.30 12.19
N ASN A 257 -24.57 -29.09 12.75
CA ASN A 257 -25.78 -28.48 13.28
C ASN A 257 -26.82 -28.22 12.17
N TRP A 258 -26.41 -27.77 10.99
CA TRP A 258 -27.31 -27.60 9.84
C TRP A 258 -27.94 -28.93 9.41
N LYS A 259 -27.17 -30.02 9.33
CA LYS A 259 -27.70 -31.37 9.04
C LYS A 259 -28.71 -31.82 10.09
N TYR A 260 -28.41 -31.62 11.37
CA TYR A 260 -29.31 -31.98 12.47
C TYR A 260 -30.62 -31.15 12.44
N GLN A 261 -30.52 -29.84 12.22
CA GLN A 261 -31.68 -28.95 12.09
C GLN A 261 -32.52 -29.29 10.86
N ALA A 262 -31.90 -29.62 9.72
CA ALA A 262 -32.61 -30.07 8.53
C ALA A 262 -33.38 -31.37 8.79
N PHE A 263 -32.79 -32.33 9.50
CA PHE A 263 -33.47 -33.57 9.91
C PHE A 263 -34.68 -33.28 10.82
N LEU A 264 -34.53 -32.42 11.84
CA LEU A 264 -35.65 -32.03 12.71
C LEU A 264 -36.76 -31.29 11.94
N ALA A 265 -36.40 -30.41 11.01
CA ALA A 265 -37.35 -29.68 10.19
C ALA A 265 -38.16 -30.64 9.29
N GLN A 266 -37.51 -31.64 8.70
CA GLN A 266 -38.18 -32.68 7.92
C GLN A 266 -39.13 -33.53 8.77
N GLN A 267 -38.71 -33.95 9.97
CA GLN A 267 -39.58 -34.68 10.88
C GLN A 267 -40.80 -33.84 11.30
N ARG A 268 -40.63 -32.52 11.48
CA ARG A 268 -41.74 -31.59 11.73
C ARG A 268 -42.66 -31.46 10.53
N GLN A 269 -42.11 -31.36 9.32
CA GLN A 269 -42.89 -31.32 8.08
C GLN A 269 -43.70 -32.60 7.88
N GLU A 270 -43.10 -33.78 8.07
CA GLU A 270 -43.80 -35.07 7.95
C GLU A 270 -44.93 -35.19 8.97
N ARG A 271 -44.72 -34.76 10.22
CA ARG A 271 -45.79 -34.72 11.23
C ARG A 271 -46.90 -33.74 10.87
N ASN A 272 -46.55 -32.55 10.40
CA ASN A 272 -47.54 -31.54 9.99
C ASN A 272 -48.33 -31.99 8.76
N GLU A 273 -47.70 -32.68 7.82
CA GLU A 273 -48.33 -33.24 6.63
C GLU A 273 -49.29 -34.37 7.01
N LYS A 274 -48.88 -35.31 7.86
CA LYS A 274 -49.78 -36.34 8.42
C LYS A 274 -50.98 -35.73 9.15
N MET A 275 -50.74 -34.73 10.00
CA MET A 275 -51.82 -34.01 10.70
C MET A 275 -52.76 -33.29 9.72
N ARG A 276 -52.24 -32.72 8.63
CA ARG A 276 -53.03 -32.05 7.59
C ARG A 276 -53.84 -33.05 6.78
N GLU A 277 -53.24 -34.18 6.39
CA GLU A 277 -53.93 -35.28 5.71
C GLU A 277 -55.04 -35.87 6.58
N GLU A 278 -54.78 -36.09 7.88
CA GLU A 278 -55.79 -36.58 8.82
C GLU A 278 -56.93 -35.58 9.02
N ARG A 279 -56.62 -34.29 9.14
CA ARG A 279 -57.66 -33.23 9.18
C ARG A 279 -58.45 -33.17 7.89
N ALA A 280 -57.81 -33.29 6.73
CA ALA A 280 -58.49 -33.31 5.43
C ALA A 280 -59.40 -34.56 5.30
N ARG A 281 -58.95 -35.73 5.75
CA ARG A 281 -59.79 -36.95 5.79
C ARG A 281 -61.00 -36.76 6.70
N ARG A 282 -60.80 -36.21 7.91
CA ARG A 282 -61.89 -35.90 8.84
C ARG A 282 -62.86 -34.87 8.26
N GLN A 283 -62.37 -33.87 7.53
CA GLN A 283 -63.23 -32.90 6.83
C GLN A 283 -64.05 -33.56 5.73
N ILE A 284 -63.45 -34.39 4.89
CA ILE A 284 -64.16 -35.13 3.83
C ILE A 284 -65.20 -36.09 4.44
N GLU A 285 -64.87 -36.78 5.54
CA GLU A 285 -65.80 -37.66 6.24
C GLU A 285 -66.97 -36.87 6.87
N GLN A 286 -66.70 -35.71 7.48
CA GLN A 286 -67.72 -34.81 8.01
C GLN A 286 -68.59 -34.21 6.91
N GLU A 287 -68.00 -33.78 5.79
CA GLU A 287 -68.71 -33.28 4.62
C GLU A 287 -69.60 -34.37 4.01
N ARG A 288 -69.10 -35.61 3.89
CA ARG A 288 -69.89 -36.75 3.43
C ARG A 288 -71.06 -37.03 4.38
N ALA A 289 -70.82 -37.10 5.68
CA ALA A 289 -71.86 -37.33 6.68
C ALA A 289 -72.90 -36.20 6.73
N ASN A 290 -72.47 -34.95 6.52
CA ASN A 290 -73.39 -33.81 6.43
C ASN A 290 -74.22 -33.86 5.14
N LEU A 291 -73.61 -34.24 4.00
CA LEU A 291 -74.33 -34.40 2.73
C LEU A 291 -75.31 -35.58 2.80
N GLU A 292 -74.94 -36.67 3.46
CA GLU A 292 -75.81 -37.83 3.71
C GLU A 292 -77.00 -37.44 4.60
N ARG A 293 -76.79 -36.68 5.69
CA ARG A 293 -77.90 -36.10 6.46
C ARG A 293 -78.78 -35.15 5.65
N GLN A 294 -78.18 -34.35 4.76
CA GLN A 294 -78.97 -33.47 3.89
C GLN A 294 -79.79 -34.27 2.87
N LEU A 295 -79.26 -35.38 2.34
CA LEU A 295 -80.01 -36.29 1.48
C LEU A 295 -81.15 -36.96 2.24
N GLU A 296 -80.89 -37.51 3.43
CA GLU A 296 -81.95 -38.09 4.29
C GLU A 296 -83.04 -37.07 4.62
N MET A 297 -82.69 -35.82 4.94
CA MET A 297 -83.67 -34.74 5.18
C MET A 297 -84.46 -34.32 3.92
N VAL A 298 -83.93 -34.57 2.71
CA VAL A 298 -84.63 -34.28 1.45
C VAL A 298 -85.52 -35.46 1.05
N ASP A 299 -85.10 -36.70 1.33
CA ASP A 299 -85.89 -37.91 1.10
C ASP A 299 -87.06 -38.05 2.09
N GLU A 300 -86.93 -37.50 3.30
CA GLU A 300 -88.05 -37.36 4.26
C GLU A 300 -88.98 -36.24 3.77
N GLU A 301 -89.90 -36.58 2.86
CA GLU A 301 -90.85 -35.62 2.29
C GLU A 301 -91.74 -35.05 3.43
N PRO A 302 -91.93 -33.72 3.54
CA PRO A 302 -92.60 -33.09 4.69
C PRO A 302 -94.03 -33.60 4.98
N VAL A 303 -94.63 -34.29 4.00
CA VAL A 303 -95.99 -34.77 4.03
C VAL A 303 -96.08 -36.18 4.64
N ASP A 304 -94.97 -36.91 4.83
CA ASP A 304 -94.98 -38.28 5.34
C ASP A 304 -95.59 -38.38 6.74
N GLY A 305 -95.30 -37.42 7.62
CA GLY A 305 -95.93 -37.35 8.94
C GLY A 305 -97.44 -37.10 8.88
N GLU A 306 -97.90 -36.26 7.96
CA GLU A 306 -99.33 -36.00 7.72
C GLU A 306 -100.02 -37.21 7.09
N LEU A 307 -99.33 -37.93 6.20
CA LEU A 307 -99.81 -39.14 5.54
C LEU A 307 -99.99 -40.28 6.54
N ILE A 308 -99.05 -40.44 7.48
CA ILE A 308 -99.16 -41.39 8.60
C ILE A 308 -100.34 -41.02 9.50
N LEU A 309 -100.49 -39.74 9.86
CA LEU A 309 -101.59 -39.27 10.71
C LEU A 309 -102.95 -39.49 10.03
N LEU A 310 -103.10 -39.13 8.76
CA LEU A 310 -104.30 -39.39 7.97
C LEU A 310 -104.63 -40.89 7.94
N THR A 311 -103.63 -41.74 7.73
CA THR A 311 -103.79 -43.21 7.74
C THR A 311 -104.28 -43.71 9.10
N GLN A 312 -103.71 -43.22 10.20
CA GLN A 312 -104.15 -43.56 11.57
C GLN A 312 -105.56 -43.05 11.87
N THR A 313 -105.93 -41.87 11.36
CA THR A 313 -107.26 -41.28 11.57
C THR A 313 -108.33 -42.08 10.84
N ILE A 314 -108.04 -42.52 9.60
CA ILE A 314 -108.91 -43.42 8.83
C ILE A 314 -109.12 -44.73 9.58
N ALA A 315 -108.06 -45.34 10.09
CA ALA A 315 -108.13 -46.60 10.85
C ALA A 315 -108.95 -46.45 12.15
N TYR A 316 -108.83 -45.31 12.84
CA TYR A 316 -109.61 -45.02 14.05
C TYR A 316 -111.10 -44.84 13.77
N VAL A 317 -111.46 -44.09 12.71
CA VAL A 317 -112.87 -43.92 12.31
C VAL A 317 -113.48 -45.26 11.90
N GLN A 318 -112.74 -46.11 11.19
CA GLN A 318 -113.16 -47.48 10.87
C GLN A 318 -113.44 -48.30 12.13
N LYS A 319 -112.55 -48.24 13.12
CA LYS A 319 -112.75 -48.94 14.40
C LYS A 319 -114.02 -48.49 15.15
N ILE A 320 -114.32 -47.18 15.16
CA ILE A 320 -115.56 -46.68 15.78
C ILE A 320 -116.80 -47.16 15.03
N MET A 321 -116.77 -47.20 13.69
CA MET A 321 -117.89 -47.72 12.90
C MET A 321 -118.15 -49.20 13.20
N ASP A 322 -117.10 -49.99 13.41
CA ASP A 322 -117.22 -51.42 13.74
C ASP A 322 -117.78 -51.65 15.17
N GLU A 323 -117.39 -50.82 16.14
CA GLU A 323 -117.87 -50.90 17.54
C GLU A 323 -119.36 -50.50 17.69
N HIS A 324 -119.85 -49.56 16.87
CA HIS A 324 -121.26 -49.13 16.92
C HIS A 324 -122.22 -50.18 16.33
N ASN A 325 -121.77 -50.98 15.37
CA ASN A 325 -122.58 -52.08 14.80
C ASN A 325 -122.75 -53.27 15.75
N GLN A 326 -121.90 -53.43 16.77
CA GLN A 326 -121.94 -54.59 17.69
C GLN A 326 -122.85 -54.41 18.92
N THR A 327 -123.39 -53.22 19.19
CA THR A 327 -124.17 -52.91 20.41
C THR A 327 -125.71 -53.01 20.27
N GLN A 328 -126.23 -53.42 19.10
CA GLN A 328 -127.68 -53.48 18.81
C GLN A 328 -128.34 -54.87 18.92
N ASP A 329 -127.60 -55.98 19.11
CA ASP A 329 -128.18 -57.34 19.19
C ASP A 329 -127.95 -58.03 20.56
N GLY A 330 -128.95 -57.96 21.44
CA GLY A 330 -129.02 -58.68 22.73
C GLY A 330 -130.11 -59.78 22.76
N SER A 331 -129.93 -60.81 23.61
CA SER A 331 -130.83 -61.98 23.78
C SER A 331 -131.94 -61.77 24.84
N PRO A 332 -133.16 -62.38 24.69
CA PRO A 332 -134.03 -62.67 25.85
C PRO A 332 -134.66 -64.11 25.87
N GLY A 333 -135.13 -64.52 27.06
CA GLY A 333 -135.47 -65.91 27.43
C GLY A 333 -136.88 -66.47 27.17
N THR A 334 -137.00 -67.75 27.56
CA THR A 334 -138.01 -68.84 27.36
C THR A 334 -139.40 -68.71 28.04
N GLU A 335 -140.43 -69.35 27.46
CA GLU A 335 -141.65 -69.83 28.17
C GLU A 335 -142.28 -71.14 27.57
N GLN A 336 -143.18 -71.79 28.32
CA GLN A 336 -143.37 -73.26 28.48
C GLN A 336 -144.45 -73.99 27.64
N LYS A 337 -144.21 -75.31 27.44
CA LYS A 337 -145.07 -76.54 27.34
C LYS A 337 -146.60 -76.45 27.18
N LYS A 338 -147.16 -77.44 26.43
CA LYS A 338 -148.18 -78.42 26.91
C LYS A 338 -148.46 -79.55 25.90
N THR A 339 -148.71 -80.75 26.43
CA THR A 339 -149.35 -81.98 25.90
C THR A 339 -150.06 -82.60 27.12
N PRO A 340 -151.21 -83.30 27.10
CA PRO A 340 -151.98 -84.01 26.05
C PRO A 340 -153.49 -83.56 26.06
N GLU A 341 -154.53 -84.18 25.45
CA GLU A 341 -154.70 -85.37 24.57
C GLU A 341 -156.06 -85.32 23.84
N ALA A 342 -156.10 -85.77 22.58
CA ALA A 342 -156.45 -87.16 22.23
C ALA A 342 -155.74 -87.52 20.91
#